data_AF-U2RW62-F1
#
_entry.id   AF-U2RW62-F1
#
_cell.length_a   1.000
_cell.length_b   1.000
_cell.length_c   1.000
_cell.angle_alpha   90.00
_cell.angle_beta   90.00
_cell.angle_gamma   90.00
#
_symmetry.space_group_name_H-M   'P 1'
#
loop_
_entity.id
_entity.type
_entity.pdbx_description
1 polymer ?
#
loop_
_entity_poly.entity_id
_entity_poly.type
_entity_poly.pdbx_seq_one_letter_code
_entity_poly.pdbx_strand_id
1 'polypeptide(L)'
;GEELAGRIAGLFADAGGTGVERATDPDDVARLFLARRLAYPSLERLGPVLTEDVCVPRSAVPEMLARIERIAAEADVVIANIAHAGDGNLHPLIIAPEGDAAAKDRAEAAFTRIVDACRELGGTVTGEHGVGLLKLPGAAAELSPTVLRMHRAVKDALDPHGILNPGKAFPATVPATESATEPATAER
;
A
#
# COMPACT_ATOMS: atom_id res chain seq x y z
N GLY A 1 20.33 -23.05 7.39
CA GLY A 1 18.95 -22.87 7.88
C GLY A 1 18.95 -22.43 9.33
N GLU A 2 19.41 -23.30 10.23
CA GLU A 2 19.40 -23.03 11.68
C GLU A 2 20.24 -21.82 12.09
N GLU A 3 21.45 -21.70 11.56
CA GLU A 3 22.33 -20.56 11.84
C GLU A 3 21.69 -19.21 11.44
N LEU A 4 21.06 -19.17 10.26
CA LEU A 4 20.35 -17.97 9.79
C LEU A 4 19.16 -17.64 10.70
N ALA A 5 18.38 -18.65 11.09
CA ALA A 5 17.26 -18.45 12.01
C ALA A 5 17.73 -17.94 13.38
N GLY A 6 18.84 -18.47 13.90
CA GLY A 6 19.47 -17.99 15.13
C GLY A 6 19.95 -16.54 15.03
N ARG A 7 20.58 -16.18 13.90
CA ARG A 7 20.99 -14.80 13.63
C ARG A 7 19.81 -13.83 13.58
N ILE A 8 18.72 -14.21 12.90
CA ILE A 8 17.50 -13.40 12.83
C ILE A 8 16.90 -13.22 14.24
N ALA A 9 16.84 -14.29 15.04
CA ALA A 9 16.34 -14.21 16.40
C ALA A 9 17.18 -13.25 17.28
N GLY A 10 18.50 -13.29 17.15
CA GLY A 10 19.41 -12.37 17.84
C GLY A 10 19.13 -10.90 17.46
N LEU A 11 18.96 -10.61 16.16
CA LEU A 11 18.64 -9.25 15.70
C LEU A 11 17.31 -8.73 16.29
N PHE A 12 16.29 -9.59 16.41
CA PHE A 12 15.04 -9.19 17.06
C PHE A 12 15.24 -8.91 18.55
N ALA A 13 16.00 -9.74 19.26
CA ALA A 13 16.29 -9.53 20.68
C ALA A 13 17.07 -8.23 20.93
N ASP A 14 18.12 -7.98 20.14
CA ASP A 14 18.95 -6.77 20.23
C ASP A 14 18.13 -5.49 19.95
N ALA A 15 17.10 -5.59 19.11
CA ALA A 15 16.16 -4.51 18.81
C ALA A 15 15.03 -4.37 19.86
N GLY A 16 15.02 -5.16 20.93
CA GLY A 16 14.01 -5.11 22.00
C GLY A 16 12.78 -5.97 21.79
N GLY A 17 12.82 -6.95 20.88
CA GLY A 17 11.75 -7.92 20.66
C GLY A 17 11.45 -8.75 21.91
N THR A 18 10.17 -8.97 22.20
CA THR A 18 9.71 -9.64 23.43
C THR A 18 9.65 -11.17 23.34
N GLY A 19 9.83 -11.74 22.14
CA GLY A 19 9.82 -13.18 21.93
C GLY A 19 10.07 -13.55 20.46
N VAL A 20 10.66 -14.73 20.27
CA VAL A 20 10.85 -15.36 18.95
C VAL A 20 10.39 -16.80 19.06
N GLU A 21 9.42 -17.18 18.23
CA GLU A 21 8.96 -18.55 18.09
C GLU A 21 9.56 -19.15 16.81
N ARG A 22 10.19 -20.32 16.95
CA ARG A 22 10.81 -21.03 15.83
C ARG A 22 10.15 -22.39 15.70
N ALA A 23 9.69 -22.73 14.50
CA ALA A 23 9.20 -24.07 14.23
C ALA A 23 10.35 -25.08 14.24
N THR A 24 10.21 -26.13 15.05
CA THR A 24 11.21 -27.19 15.21
C THR A 24 10.74 -28.55 14.71
N ASP A 25 9.43 -28.72 14.55
CA ASP A 25 8.80 -29.92 14.00
C ASP A 25 7.67 -29.57 13.01
N PRO A 26 7.11 -30.57 12.30
CA PRO A 26 6.04 -30.33 11.33
C PRO A 26 4.75 -29.72 11.92
N ASP A 27 4.44 -29.97 13.19
CA ASP A 27 3.23 -29.45 13.84
C ASP A 27 3.38 -27.94 14.15
N ASP A 28 4.56 -27.51 14.58
CA ASP A 28 4.90 -26.09 14.70
C ASP A 28 4.75 -25.37 13.36
N VAL A 29 5.30 -25.96 12.29
CA VAL A 29 5.21 -25.41 10.93
C VAL A 29 3.74 -25.26 10.55
N ALA A 30 2.93 -26.31 10.73
CA ALA A 30 1.51 -26.28 10.42
C ALA A 30 0.77 -25.18 11.20
N ARG A 31 1.06 -25.03 12.50
CA ARG A 31 0.44 -24.01 13.36
C ARG A 31 0.81 -22.59 12.94
N LEU A 32 2.09 -22.30 12.70
CA LEU A 32 2.53 -20.95 12.28
C LEU A 32 1.96 -20.58 10.89
N PHE A 33 1.93 -21.53 9.96
CA PHE A 33 1.28 -21.31 8.66
C PHE A 33 -0.23 -21.14 8.79
N LEU A 34 -0.88 -21.88 9.69
CA LEU A 34 -2.30 -21.69 9.97
C LEU A 34 -2.56 -20.29 10.51
N ALA A 35 -1.77 -19.81 11.47
CA ALA A 35 -1.89 -18.44 11.99
C ALA A 35 -1.75 -17.39 10.87
N ARG A 36 -0.76 -17.53 9.98
CA ARG A 36 -0.60 -16.67 8.80
C ARG A 36 -1.82 -16.72 7.88
N ARG A 37 -2.35 -17.91 7.59
CA ARG A 37 -3.54 -18.09 6.73
C ARG A 37 -4.81 -17.50 7.34
N LEU A 38 -4.92 -17.52 8.66
CA LEU A 38 -6.08 -17.01 9.38
C LEU A 38 -6.03 -15.49 9.65
N ALA A 39 -4.94 -14.81 9.32
CA ALA A 39 -4.79 -13.37 9.57
C ALA A 39 -5.85 -12.52 8.84
N TYR A 40 -6.15 -12.83 7.57
CA TYR A 40 -7.18 -12.11 6.82
C TYR A 40 -8.60 -12.53 7.24
N PRO A 41 -8.95 -13.83 7.31
CA PRO A 41 -10.27 -14.27 7.78
C PRO A 41 -10.63 -13.80 9.19
N SER A 42 -9.65 -13.60 10.09
CA SER A 42 -9.93 -13.09 11.43
C SER A 42 -10.41 -11.64 11.40
N LEU A 43 -9.93 -10.83 10.45
CA LEU A 43 -10.34 -9.44 10.25
C LEU A 43 -11.74 -9.34 9.61
N GLU A 44 -12.06 -10.21 8.64
CA GLU A 44 -13.39 -10.28 8.03
C GLU A 44 -14.51 -10.54 9.05
N ARG A 45 -14.18 -11.13 10.21
CA ARG A 45 -15.15 -11.32 11.30
C ARG A 45 -15.56 -10.01 11.98
N LEU A 46 -14.80 -8.94 11.81
CA LEU A 46 -15.11 -7.61 12.35
C LEU A 46 -16.04 -6.80 11.41
N GLY A 47 -16.15 -7.21 10.16
CA GLY A 47 -16.97 -6.56 9.14
C GLY A 47 -16.33 -6.63 7.75
N PRO A 48 -16.99 -6.09 6.72
CA PRO A 48 -16.39 -5.92 5.39
C PRO A 48 -15.07 -5.15 5.49
N VAL A 49 -14.09 -5.54 4.68
CA VAL A 49 -12.75 -4.98 4.71
C VAL A 49 -12.46 -4.28 3.38
N LEU A 50 -12.08 -3.00 3.45
CA LEU A 50 -11.43 -2.32 2.34
C LEU A 50 -9.96 -2.73 2.38
N THR A 51 -9.57 -3.54 1.41
CA THR A 51 -8.21 -4.08 1.28
C THR A 51 -7.57 -3.55 0.02
N GLU A 52 -6.53 -2.76 0.20
CA GLU A 52 -5.65 -2.31 -0.86
C GLU A 52 -4.20 -2.37 -0.37
N ASP A 53 -3.28 -2.01 -1.25
CA ASP A 53 -1.86 -2.00 -0.95
C ASP A 53 -1.20 -0.67 -1.27
N VAL A 54 -0.07 -0.43 -0.61
CA VAL A 54 0.91 0.63 -0.89
C VAL A 54 2.30 0.06 -0.68
N CYS A 55 3.32 0.59 -1.34
CA CYS A 55 4.69 0.10 -1.16
C CYS A 55 5.65 1.25 -0.86
N VAL A 56 6.42 1.13 0.21
CA VAL A 56 7.42 2.14 0.62
C VAL A 56 8.83 1.55 0.61
N PRO A 57 9.89 2.35 0.53
CA PRO A 57 11.24 1.86 0.79
C PRO A 57 11.28 1.10 2.12
N ARG A 58 11.97 -0.05 2.16
CA ARG A 58 12.03 -0.91 3.36
C ARG A 58 12.41 -0.18 4.65
N SER A 59 13.29 0.81 4.56
CA SER A 59 13.71 1.64 5.70
C SER A 59 12.59 2.53 6.25
N ALA A 60 11.58 2.84 5.43
CA ALA A 60 10.44 3.67 5.79
C ALA A 60 9.24 2.85 6.31
N VAL A 61 9.29 1.50 6.28
CA VAL A 61 8.19 0.64 6.78
C VAL A 61 7.78 0.97 8.22
N PRO A 62 8.69 1.13 9.19
CA PRO A 62 8.30 1.47 10.57
C PRO A 62 7.59 2.83 10.65
N GLU A 63 8.09 3.84 9.92
CA GLU A 63 7.45 5.15 9.89
C GLU A 63 6.06 5.06 9.25
N MET A 64 5.93 4.35 8.13
CA MET A 64 4.67 4.19 7.43
C MET A 64 3.61 3.52 8.32
N LEU A 65 3.97 2.47 9.06
CA LEU A 65 3.07 1.81 10.01
C LEU A 65 2.60 2.77 11.11
N ALA A 66 3.50 3.60 11.66
CA ALA A 66 3.14 4.62 12.64
C ALA A 66 2.22 5.71 12.06
N ARG A 67 2.41 6.08 10.79
CA ARG A 67 1.51 7.01 10.09
C ARG A 67 0.12 6.39 9.88
N ILE A 68 0.05 5.11 9.50
CA ILE A 68 -1.22 4.39 9.32
C ILE A 68 -1.98 4.31 10.66
N GLU A 69 -1.30 3.97 11.76
CA GLU A 69 -1.92 3.91 13.09
C GLU A 69 -2.52 5.26 13.51
N ARG A 70 -1.78 6.35 13.30
CA ARG A 70 -2.28 7.70 13.57
C ARG A 70 -3.45 8.09 12.68
N ILE A 71 -3.39 7.77 11.38
CA ILE A 71 -4.51 8.00 10.44
C ILE A 71 -5.75 7.23 10.90
N ALA A 72 -5.60 5.98 11.33
CA ALA A 72 -6.70 5.16 11.84
C ALA A 72 -7.39 5.83 13.03
N ALA A 73 -6.60 6.32 14.00
CA ALA A 73 -7.12 7.02 15.18
C ALA A 73 -7.82 8.34 14.83
N GLU A 74 -7.22 9.16 13.96
CA GLU A 74 -7.80 10.45 13.56
C GLU A 74 -9.06 10.32 12.71
N ALA A 75 -9.17 9.25 11.92
CA ALA A 75 -10.32 8.99 11.06
C ALA A 75 -11.41 8.13 11.73
N ASP A 76 -11.21 7.71 12.99
CA ASP A 76 -12.12 6.81 13.71
C ASP A 76 -12.48 5.55 12.88
N VAL A 77 -11.42 4.83 12.46
CA VAL A 77 -11.50 3.57 11.72
C VAL A 77 -10.55 2.54 12.31
N VAL A 78 -10.89 1.26 12.17
CA VAL A 78 -10.01 0.14 12.55
C VAL A 78 -9.19 -0.26 11.33
N ILE A 79 -7.86 -0.25 11.47
CA ILE A 79 -6.93 -0.69 10.42
C ILE A 79 -6.02 -1.78 11.00
N ALA A 80 -5.98 -2.94 10.34
CA ALA A 80 -4.92 -3.92 10.54
C ALA A 80 -3.93 -3.86 9.38
N ASN A 81 -2.68 -4.25 9.60
CA ASN A 81 -1.69 -4.34 8.51
C ASN A 81 -1.19 -5.78 8.36
N ILE A 82 -1.35 -6.33 7.16
CA ILE A 82 -0.62 -7.51 6.70
C ILE A 82 0.39 -7.01 5.68
N ALA A 83 1.63 -7.49 5.73
CA ALA A 83 2.70 -6.91 4.94
C ALA A 83 3.64 -7.96 4.34
N HIS A 84 4.10 -7.65 3.13
CA HIS A 84 5.32 -8.17 2.56
C HIS A 84 6.48 -7.27 3.00
N ALA A 85 6.79 -7.28 4.30
CA ALA A 85 7.77 -6.36 4.89
C ALA A 85 9.18 -6.44 4.24
N GLY A 86 9.49 -7.55 3.57
CA GLY A 86 10.76 -7.76 2.86
C GLY A 86 10.95 -6.92 1.61
N ASP A 87 9.88 -6.44 0.98
CA ASP A 87 9.92 -5.54 -0.19
C ASP A 87 9.27 -4.18 0.09
N GLY A 88 8.63 -4.02 1.26
CA GLY A 88 8.03 -2.77 1.71
C GLY A 88 6.56 -2.61 1.31
N ASN A 89 5.96 -3.65 0.73
CA ASN A 89 4.54 -3.66 0.39
C ASN A 89 3.68 -3.96 1.63
N LEU A 90 2.78 -3.02 1.94
CA LEU A 90 1.88 -3.02 3.08
C LEU A 90 0.44 -3.10 2.58
N HIS A 91 -0.37 -3.93 3.22
CA HIS A 91 -1.81 -4.00 3.02
C HIS A 91 -2.51 -3.43 4.25
N PRO A 92 -2.88 -2.14 4.25
CA PRO A 92 -3.79 -1.59 5.23
C PRO A 92 -5.20 -2.14 4.99
N LEU A 93 -5.67 -2.98 5.93
CA LEU A 93 -6.99 -3.59 5.93
C LEU A 93 -7.93 -2.76 6.80
N ILE A 94 -8.77 -1.94 6.17
CA ILE A 94 -9.66 -1.00 6.86
C ILE A 94 -11.04 -1.64 7.04
N ILE A 95 -11.52 -1.75 8.27
CA ILE A 95 -12.86 -2.30 8.55
C ILE A 95 -13.93 -1.25 8.25
N ALA A 96 -14.87 -1.60 7.38
CA ALA A 96 -15.99 -0.75 6.95
C ALA A 96 -17.32 -1.50 7.09
N PRO A 97 -18.01 -1.40 8.24
CA PRO A 97 -19.24 -2.14 8.53
C PRO A 97 -20.32 -1.99 7.46
N GLU A 98 -21.05 -3.08 7.20
CA GLU A 98 -22.18 -3.05 6.27
C GLU A 98 -23.33 -2.21 6.85
N GLY A 99 -23.99 -1.42 5.98
CA GLY A 99 -25.05 -0.50 6.39
C GLY A 99 -24.59 0.84 6.98
N ASP A 100 -23.28 1.03 7.21
CA ASP A 100 -22.72 2.31 7.67
C ASP A 100 -22.00 3.04 6.54
N ALA A 101 -22.73 3.91 5.84
CA ALA A 101 -22.17 4.73 4.77
C ALA A 101 -21.10 5.71 5.28
N ALA A 102 -21.27 6.27 6.48
CA ALA A 102 -20.31 7.21 7.03
C ALA A 102 -18.99 6.50 7.39
N ALA A 103 -19.03 5.26 7.87
CA ALA A 103 -17.81 4.47 8.10
C ALA A 103 -17.08 4.16 6.79
N LYS A 104 -17.81 3.88 5.71
CA LYS A 104 -17.22 3.69 4.37
C LYS A 104 -16.53 4.95 3.87
N ASP A 105 -17.18 6.11 4.00
CA ASP A 105 -16.58 7.39 3.60
C ASP A 105 -15.32 7.70 4.42
N ARG A 106 -15.33 7.43 5.73
CA ARG A 106 -14.13 7.57 6.58
C ARG A 106 -13.02 6.60 6.18
N ALA A 107 -13.36 5.36 5.81
CA ALA A 107 -12.40 4.36 5.35
C ALA A 107 -11.72 4.77 4.02
N GLU A 108 -12.48 5.23 3.04
CA GLU A 108 -11.95 5.73 1.76
C GLU A 108 -11.09 6.99 1.96
N ALA A 109 -11.52 7.91 2.82
CA ALA A 109 -10.74 9.09 3.16
C ALA A 109 -9.44 8.73 3.90
N ALA A 110 -9.49 7.81 4.87
CA ALA A 110 -8.32 7.29 5.56
C ALA A 110 -7.34 6.63 4.58
N PHE A 111 -7.84 5.80 3.66
CA PHE A 111 -7.01 5.18 2.63
C PHE A 111 -6.35 6.21 1.71
N THR A 112 -7.08 7.26 1.30
CA THR A 112 -6.50 8.36 0.52
C THR A 112 -5.31 9.01 1.25
N ARG A 113 -5.45 9.26 2.57
CA ARG A 113 -4.37 9.81 3.40
C ARG A 113 -3.18 8.86 3.54
N ILE A 114 -3.42 7.55 3.55
CA ILE A 114 -2.38 6.52 3.53
C ILE A 114 -1.61 6.55 2.20
N VAL A 115 -2.31 6.69 1.08
CA VAL A 115 -1.69 6.82 -0.24
C VAL A 115 -0.81 8.08 -0.31
N ASP A 116 -1.27 9.21 0.21
CA ASP A 116 -0.46 10.43 0.27
C ASP A 116 0.77 10.27 1.18
N ALA A 117 0.60 9.69 2.37
CA ALA A 117 1.71 9.40 3.28
C ALA A 117 2.76 8.45 2.66
N CYS A 118 2.31 7.46 1.88
CA CYS A 118 3.21 6.57 1.13
C CYS A 118 4.06 7.36 0.13
N ARG A 119 3.43 8.25 -0.66
CA ARG A 119 4.11 9.08 -1.66
C ARG A 119 5.10 10.05 -1.02
N GLU A 120 4.75 10.65 0.12
CA GLU A 120 5.66 11.51 0.90
C GLU A 120 6.92 10.77 1.35
N LEU A 121 6.83 9.46 1.59
CA LEU A 121 7.96 8.60 1.95
C LEU A 121 8.72 8.06 0.73
N GLY A 122 8.43 8.56 -0.47
CA GLY A 122 9.04 8.08 -1.72
C GLY A 122 8.60 6.69 -2.13
N GLY A 123 7.42 6.25 -1.65
CA GLY A 123 6.79 5.01 -2.05
C GLY A 123 5.96 5.12 -3.32
N THR A 124 5.29 4.03 -3.67
CA THR A 124 4.35 3.92 -4.78
C THR A 124 2.96 3.53 -4.27
N VAL A 125 1.92 4.03 -4.93
CA VAL A 125 0.53 3.81 -4.56
C VAL A 125 0.09 2.36 -4.73
N THR A 126 0.88 1.50 -5.37
CA THR A 126 0.53 0.12 -5.64
C THR A 126 1.78 -0.75 -5.73
N GLY A 127 1.79 -1.92 -5.09
CA GLY A 127 2.88 -2.90 -5.21
C GLY A 127 2.48 -4.11 -6.04
N GLU A 128 1.33 -4.71 -5.74
CA GLU A 128 0.80 -5.91 -6.39
C GLU A 128 -0.67 -5.81 -6.81
N HIS A 129 -1.50 -5.01 -6.13
CA HIS A 129 -2.88 -4.82 -6.57
C HIS A 129 -2.97 -3.87 -7.77
N GLY A 130 -4.14 -3.81 -8.42
CA GLY A 130 -4.42 -2.81 -9.44
C GLY A 130 -4.71 -1.43 -8.82
N VAL A 131 -4.48 -0.35 -9.57
CA VAL A 131 -4.82 1.02 -9.15
C VAL A 131 -6.34 1.20 -8.96
N GLY A 132 -7.15 0.58 -9.83
CA GLY A 132 -8.61 0.72 -9.78
C GLY A 132 -9.06 2.18 -9.90
N LEU A 133 -10.26 2.49 -9.40
CA LEU A 133 -10.72 3.88 -9.26
C LEU A 133 -10.17 4.54 -8.01
N LEU A 134 -10.05 3.77 -6.92
CA LEU A 134 -9.74 4.27 -5.59
C LEU A 134 -8.35 4.90 -5.54
N LYS A 135 -7.34 4.27 -6.15
CA LYS A 135 -5.96 4.81 -6.19
C LYS A 135 -5.69 5.67 -7.42
N LEU A 136 -6.66 5.84 -8.34
CA LEU A 136 -6.42 6.56 -9.60
C LEU A 136 -5.92 8.00 -9.39
N PRO A 137 -6.45 8.80 -8.44
CA PRO A 137 -5.91 10.12 -8.15
C PRO A 137 -4.47 10.08 -7.64
N GLY A 138 -4.16 9.15 -6.73
CA GLY A 138 -2.82 8.95 -6.20
C GLY A 138 -1.81 8.52 -7.27
N ALA A 139 -2.19 7.57 -8.13
CA ALA A 139 -1.37 7.14 -9.27
C ALA A 139 -1.15 8.28 -10.27
N ALA A 140 -2.18 9.09 -10.55
CA ALA A 140 -2.05 10.25 -11.41
C ALA A 140 -1.09 11.30 -10.83
N ALA A 141 -1.02 11.42 -9.52
CA ALA A 141 -0.12 12.34 -8.84
C ALA A 141 1.30 11.76 -8.63
N GLU A 142 1.47 10.44 -8.65
CA GLU A 142 2.78 9.77 -8.64
C GLU A 142 3.46 9.79 -10.02
N LEU A 143 2.70 9.58 -11.09
CA LEU A 143 3.23 9.44 -12.43
C LEU A 143 3.55 10.79 -13.08
N SER A 144 4.63 10.84 -13.87
CA SER A 144 4.97 12.04 -14.62
C SER A 144 3.92 12.35 -15.70
N PRO A 145 3.78 13.62 -16.11
CA PRO A 145 2.91 13.99 -17.23
C PRO A 145 3.21 13.22 -18.52
N THR A 146 4.47 12.86 -18.76
CA THR A 146 4.88 12.06 -19.92
C THR A 146 4.29 10.64 -19.87
N VAL A 147 4.35 9.99 -18.70
CA VAL A 147 3.80 8.64 -18.53
C VAL A 147 2.27 8.67 -18.65
N LEU A 148 1.61 9.68 -18.08
CA LEU A 148 0.16 9.85 -18.21
C LEU A 148 -0.27 10.01 -19.68
N ARG A 149 0.46 10.84 -20.46
CA ARG A 149 0.20 10.98 -21.90
C ARG A 149 0.43 9.68 -22.67
N MET A 150 1.43 8.89 -22.30
CA MET A 150 1.66 7.57 -22.91
C MET A 150 0.47 6.63 -22.67
N HIS A 151 -0.01 6.52 -21.42
CA HIS A 151 -1.20 5.72 -21.13
C HIS A 151 -2.42 6.19 -21.93
N ARG A 152 -2.60 7.51 -22.08
CA ARG A 152 -3.70 8.06 -22.87
C ARG A 152 -3.56 7.76 -24.36
N ALA A 153 -2.36 7.89 -24.93
CA ALA A 153 -2.11 7.57 -26.34
C ALA A 153 -2.44 6.11 -26.67
N VAL A 154 -2.07 5.17 -25.78
CA VAL A 154 -2.44 3.75 -25.92
C VAL A 154 -3.97 3.58 -25.84
N LYS A 155 -4.62 4.25 -24.88
CA LYS A 155 -6.08 4.20 -24.73
C LYS A 155 -6.81 4.73 -25.97
N ASP A 156 -6.38 5.86 -26.52
CA ASP A 156 -6.99 6.47 -27.70
C ASP A 156 -6.79 5.63 -28.97
N ALA A 157 -5.62 5.01 -29.11
CA ALA A 157 -5.35 4.14 -30.25
C ALA A 157 -6.20 2.85 -30.23
N LEU A 158 -6.44 2.28 -29.05
CA LEU A 158 -7.17 1.02 -28.88
C LEU A 158 -8.68 1.21 -28.66
N ASP A 159 -9.12 2.38 -28.21
CA ASP A 159 -10.51 2.70 -27.93
C ASP A 159 -10.91 4.08 -28.46
N PRO A 160 -10.91 4.27 -29.79
CA PRO A 160 -11.20 5.57 -30.42
C PRO A 160 -12.63 6.06 -30.15
N HIS A 161 -13.54 5.16 -29.76
CA HIS A 161 -14.92 5.50 -29.41
C HIS A 161 -15.15 5.63 -27.90
N GLY A 162 -14.14 5.38 -27.07
CA GLY A 162 -14.23 5.51 -25.62
C GLY A 162 -15.19 4.52 -24.94
N ILE A 163 -15.46 3.36 -25.54
CA ILE A 163 -16.46 2.39 -25.06
C ILE A 163 -15.87 1.31 -24.13
N LEU A 164 -14.55 1.15 -24.12
CA LEU A 164 -13.89 0.12 -23.30
C LEU A 164 -13.73 0.62 -21.86
N ASN A 165 -14.75 0.36 -21.03
CA ASN A 165 -14.81 0.64 -19.60
C ASN A 165 -14.56 2.14 -19.26
N PRO A 166 -15.50 3.02 -19.63
CA PRO A 166 -15.35 4.47 -19.47
C PRO A 166 -15.03 4.87 -18.02
N GLY A 167 -14.12 5.83 -17.84
CA GLY A 167 -13.74 6.37 -16.53
C GLY A 167 -12.70 5.56 -15.75
N LYS A 168 -12.28 4.39 -16.24
CA LYS A 168 -11.25 3.55 -15.57
C LYS A 168 -9.81 3.82 -16.03
N ALA A 169 -9.62 4.64 -17.06
CA ALA A 169 -8.31 5.09 -17.52
C ALA A 169 -7.97 6.46 -16.90
N PHE A 170 -6.68 6.84 -16.95
CA PHE A 170 -6.26 8.17 -16.53
C PHE A 170 -7.05 9.29 -17.25
N PRO A 171 -7.42 10.38 -16.54
CA PRO A 171 -8.14 11.50 -17.13
C PRO A 171 -7.40 12.10 -18.34
N ALA A 172 -8.14 12.59 -19.33
CA ALA A 172 -7.56 13.21 -20.51
C ALA A 172 -6.85 14.54 -20.21
N THR A 173 -7.22 15.22 -19.12
CA THR A 173 -6.56 16.43 -18.63
C THR A 173 -5.28 16.05 -17.89
N VAL A 174 -4.18 15.94 -18.63
CA VAL A 174 -2.84 15.90 -18.03
C VAL A 174 -2.42 17.35 -17.76
N PRO A 175 -2.02 17.73 -16.53
CA PRO A 175 -1.47 19.06 -16.29
C PRO A 175 -0.30 19.33 -17.25
N ALA A 176 -0.27 20.51 -17.85
CA ALA A 176 0.85 20.90 -18.72
C ALA A 176 2.15 20.78 -17.92
N THR A 177 3.18 20.19 -18.54
CA THR A 177 4.53 20.10 -17.96
C THR A 177 4.97 21.47 -17.47
N GLU A 178 5.25 21.62 -16.18
CA GLU A 178 6.19 22.64 -15.75
C GLU A 178 7.53 22.33 -16.42
N SER A 179 8.05 23.32 -17.12
CA SER A 179 9.34 23.32 -17.79
C SER A 179 10.39 22.64 -16.90
N ALA A 180 11.01 21.57 -17.40
CA ALA A 180 12.19 21.00 -16.77
C ALA A 180 13.23 22.11 -16.61
N THR A 181 13.45 22.56 -15.39
CA THR A 181 14.61 23.40 -15.09
C THR A 181 15.81 22.47 -15.19
N GLU A 182 16.66 22.69 -16.18
CA GLU A 182 17.91 21.96 -16.35
C GLU A 182 18.68 21.94 -15.02
N PRO A 183 19.30 20.81 -14.63
CA PRO A 183 20.19 20.81 -13.49
C PRO A 183 21.37 21.72 -13.83
N ALA A 184 21.57 22.76 -13.01
CA ALA A 184 22.72 23.64 -13.11
C ALA A 184 24.00 22.79 -13.11
N THR A 185 24.78 22.90 -14.18
CA THR A 185 26.12 22.36 -14.30
C THR A 185 26.98 22.99 -13.20
N ALA A 186 27.27 22.23 -12.15
CA ALA A 186 28.27 22.61 -11.17
C ALA A 186 29.67 22.28 -11.72
N GLU A 187 30.26 23.24 -12.42
CA GLU A 187 31.72 23.35 -12.53
C GLU A 187 32.28 23.95 -11.23
N ARG A 188 33.04 23.13 -10.48
CA ARG A 188 34.31 23.41 -9.77
C ARG A 188 34.43 22.61 -8.48
#